data_AF-A0A742XQH2-F1
#
_entry.id   AF-A0A742XQH2-F1
#
_cell.length_a   1.000
_cell.length_b   1.000
_cell.length_c   1.000
_cell.angle_alpha   90.00
_cell.angle_beta   90.00
_cell.angle_gamma   90.00
#
_symmetry.space_group_name_H-M   'P 1'
#
loop_
_entity.id
_entity.type
_entity.pdbx_description
1 polymer ?
#
loop_
_entity_poly.entity_id
_entity_poly.type
_entity_poly.pdbx_seq_one_letter_code
_entity_poly.pdbx_strand_id
1 'polypeptide(L)'
;MNAQDREVVRALLQRLTEKHLTSSPEFAEAIKHFNISTAVTYPPRTSSFLDGKQVYPMDVYTPETIDENPHGIRIEFESLLEAMNKLEEVIGNGEGL
;
A
#
# COMPACT_ATOMS: atom_id res chain seq x y z
N MET A 1 -21.08 -3.67 9.06
CA MET A 1 -20.03 -4.71 9.10
C MET A 1 -19.41 -4.68 10.48
N ASN A 2 -19.16 -5.82 11.12
CA ASN A 2 -18.52 -5.81 12.45
C ASN A 2 -17.00 -5.52 12.28
N ALA A 3 -16.33 -5.12 13.37
CA ALA A 3 -14.90 -4.80 13.29
C ALA A 3 -14.07 -6.00 12.79
N GLN A 4 -14.41 -7.22 13.20
CA GLN A 4 -13.71 -8.44 12.80
C GLN A 4 -13.74 -8.68 11.28
N ASP A 5 -14.89 -8.49 10.64
CA ASP A 5 -15.05 -8.67 9.20
C ASP A 5 -14.21 -7.63 8.42
N ARG A 6 -14.17 -6.39 8.91
CA ARG A 6 -13.33 -5.34 8.31
C ARG A 6 -11.85 -5.72 8.35
N GLU A 7 -11.40 -6.23 9.49
CA GLU A 7 -10.02 -6.64 9.70
C GLU A 7 -9.65 -7.85 8.82
N VAL A 8 -10.57 -8.79 8.62
CA VAL A 8 -10.41 -9.91 7.70
C VAL A 8 -10.27 -9.43 6.25
N VAL A 9 -11.14 -8.50 5.81
CA VAL A 9 -11.07 -7.93 4.47
C VAL A 9 -9.78 -7.14 4.28
N ARG A 10 -9.37 -6.33 5.27
CA ARG A 10 -8.11 -5.58 5.23
C ARG A 10 -6.91 -6.51 5.10
N ALA A 11 -6.86 -7.58 5.88
CA ALA A 11 -5.81 -8.59 5.77
C ALA A 11 -5.80 -9.27 4.38
N LEU A 12 -6.98 -9.57 3.82
CA LEU A 12 -7.10 -10.14 2.48
C LEU A 12 -6.60 -9.17 1.41
N LEU A 13 -7.07 -7.91 1.41
CA LEU A 13 -6.66 -6.90 0.44
C LEU A 13 -5.16 -6.63 0.54
N GLN A 14 -4.61 -6.50 1.74
CA GLN A 14 -3.17 -6.36 1.95
C GLN A 14 -2.40 -7.53 1.34
N ARG A 15 -2.91 -8.76 1.50
CA ARG A 15 -2.30 -9.95 0.91
C ARG A 15 -2.35 -9.96 -0.62
N LEU A 16 -3.42 -9.43 -1.22
CA LEU A 16 -3.50 -9.25 -2.67
C LEU A 16 -2.48 -8.21 -3.15
N THR A 17 -2.32 -7.11 -2.40
CA THR A 17 -1.32 -6.06 -2.68
C THR A 17 0.11 -6.60 -2.67
N GLU A 18 0.48 -7.38 -1.65
CA GLU A 18 1.77 -8.07 -1.57
C GLU A 18 2.03 -9.07 -2.71
N LYS A 19 0.96 -9.60 -3.31
CA LYS A 19 1.01 -10.53 -4.43
C LYS A 19 0.87 -9.85 -5.79
N HIS A 20 0.78 -8.52 -5.83
CA HIS A 20 0.56 -7.73 -7.03
C HIS A 20 -0.74 -8.10 -7.77
N LEU A 21 -1.76 -8.55 -7.03
CA LEU A 21 -3.10 -8.88 -7.54
C LEU A 21 -4.04 -7.68 -7.39
N THR A 22 -3.60 -6.50 -7.84
CA THR A 22 -4.29 -5.21 -7.63
C THR A 22 -4.95 -4.64 -8.88
N SER A 23 -4.80 -5.30 -10.03
CA SER A 23 -5.26 -4.79 -11.33
C SER A 23 -6.75 -4.99 -11.62
N SER A 24 -7.47 -5.72 -10.77
CA SER A 24 -8.88 -6.00 -11.00
C SER A 24 -9.77 -4.83 -10.53
N PRO A 25 -10.86 -4.50 -11.24
CA PRO A 25 -11.81 -3.48 -10.80
C PRO A 25 -12.39 -3.77 -9.41
N GLU A 26 -12.59 -5.06 -9.08
CA GLU A 26 -13.11 -5.50 -7.79
C GLU A 26 -12.16 -5.17 -6.64
N PHE A 27 -10.85 -5.16 -6.88
CA PHE A 27 -9.88 -4.70 -5.88
C PHE A 27 -10.09 -3.22 -5.56
N ALA A 28 -10.21 -2.37 -6.58
CA ALA A 28 -10.47 -0.94 -6.40
C ALA A 28 -11.83 -0.68 -5.75
N GLU A 29 -12.85 -1.44 -6.15
CA GLU A 29 -14.18 -1.37 -5.52
C GLU A 29 -14.13 -1.77 -4.05
N ALA A 30 -13.40 -2.84 -3.69
CA ALA A 30 -13.26 -3.28 -2.32
C ALA A 30 -12.49 -2.27 -1.45
N ILE A 31 -11.38 -1.72 -1.96
CA ILE A 31 -10.61 -0.64 -1.29
C ILE A 31 -11.53 0.52 -0.92
N LYS A 32 -12.37 0.98 -1.86
CA LYS A 32 -13.33 2.06 -1.64
C LYS A 32 -14.48 1.66 -0.71
N HIS A 33 -15.11 0.52 -0.98
CA HIS A 33 -16.29 0.06 -0.25
C HIS A 33 -16.02 -0.14 1.24
N PHE A 34 -14.85 -0.67 1.58
CA PHE A 34 -14.48 -0.97 2.96
C PHE A 34 -13.65 0.14 3.63
N ASN A 35 -13.35 1.21 2.89
CA ASN A 35 -12.49 2.31 3.32
C ASN A 35 -11.16 1.79 3.91
N ILE A 36 -10.41 1.03 3.10
CA ILE A 36 -9.17 0.36 3.48
C ILE A 36 -8.03 0.88 2.61
N SER A 37 -6.92 1.23 3.23
CA SER A 37 -5.66 1.45 2.50
C SER A 37 -4.75 0.24 2.61
N THR A 38 -3.97 -0.02 1.55
CA THR A 38 -2.96 -1.09 1.53
C THR A 38 -1.68 -0.58 0.91
N ALA A 39 -0.56 -1.23 1.23
CA ALA A 39 0.72 -0.87 0.63
C ALA A 39 1.65 -2.06 0.51
N VAL A 40 2.60 -1.99 -0.43
CA VAL A 40 3.65 -2.99 -0.59
C VAL A 40 4.98 -2.30 -0.77
N THR A 41 5.99 -2.74 -0.01
CA THR A 41 7.38 -2.32 -0.18
C THR A 41 8.12 -3.27 -1.11
N TYR A 42 9.14 -2.75 -1.78
CA TYR A 42 9.97 -3.51 -2.70
C TYR A 42 11.42 -3.58 -2.21
N PRO A 43 12.23 -4.53 -2.71
CA PRO A 43 13.66 -4.51 -2.49
C PRO A 43 14.28 -3.15 -2.87
N PRO A 44 15.29 -2.69 -2.14
CA PRO A 44 15.93 -1.42 -2.42
C PRO A 44 16.49 -1.42 -3.84
N ARG A 45 16.29 -0.30 -4.54
CA ARG A 45 16.88 -0.04 -5.86
C ARG A 45 17.88 1.11 -5.75
N THR A 46 18.90 1.09 -6.58
CA THR A 46 19.84 2.22 -6.68
C THR A 46 19.23 3.31 -7.56
N SER A 47 19.17 4.56 -7.07
CA SER A 47 18.59 5.70 -7.81
C SER A 47 19.35 6.02 -9.10
N SER A 48 20.64 5.71 -9.14
CA SER A 48 21.54 5.83 -10.29
C SER A 48 22.82 5.04 -10.00
N PHE A 49 23.49 4.50 -11.03
CA PHE A 49 24.81 3.88 -10.90
C PHE A 49 25.88 4.84 -10.35
N LEU A 50 25.64 6.16 -10.42
CA LEU A 50 26.62 7.19 -10.08
C LEU A 50 26.52 7.69 -8.63
N ASP A 51 25.33 7.68 -8.02
CA ASP A 51 25.11 8.27 -6.69
C ASP A 51 25.19 7.25 -5.55
N GLY A 52 25.09 5.95 -5.85
CA GLY A 52 25.16 4.87 -4.86
C GLY A 52 24.04 4.88 -3.80
N LYS A 53 23.09 5.82 -3.88
CA LYS A 53 21.99 5.94 -2.94
C LYS A 53 20.95 4.84 -3.16
N GLN A 54 20.65 4.12 -2.09
CA GLN A 54 19.56 3.17 -2.05
C GLN A 54 18.24 3.92 -1.87
N VAL A 55 17.26 3.51 -2.64
CA VAL A 55 15.88 3.98 -2.55
C VAL A 55 15.00 2.79 -2.25
N TYR A 56 14.06 2.97 -1.36
CA TYR A 56 13.11 1.95 -0.92
C TYR A 56 11.74 2.33 -1.48
N PRO A 57 11.32 1.73 -2.62
CA PRO A 57 10.04 2.05 -3.21
C PRO A 57 8.90 1.35 -2.45
N MET A 58 7.76 2.02 -2.39
CA MET A 58 6.49 1.51 -1.89
C MET A 58 5.37 1.90 -2.86
N ASP A 59 4.45 0.99 -3.14
CA ASP A 59 3.16 1.36 -3.71
C ASP A 59 2.11 1.47 -2.63
N VAL A 60 1.33 2.55 -2.66
CA VAL A 60 0.23 2.80 -1.74
C VAL A 60 -1.08 2.87 -2.52
N TYR A 61 -2.08 2.17 -2.04
CA TYR A 61 -3.42 2.10 -2.62
C TYR A 61 -4.40 2.64 -1.57
N THR A 62 -5.08 3.74 -1.87
CA THR A 62 -6.05 4.36 -0.96
C THR A 62 -7.41 4.56 -1.64
N PRO A 63 -8.52 4.61 -0.88
CA PRO A 63 -9.85 4.87 -1.41
C PRO A 63 -9.94 6.15 -2.27
N GLU A 64 -9.18 7.18 -1.90
CA GLU A 64 -9.22 8.49 -2.53
C GLU A 64 -8.48 8.54 -3.87
N THR A 65 -7.49 7.67 -4.06
CA THR A 65 -6.52 7.78 -5.17
C THR A 65 -6.60 6.63 -6.15
N ILE A 66 -7.28 5.53 -5.80
CA ILE A 66 -7.29 4.29 -6.57
C ILE A 66 -7.92 4.41 -7.96
N ASP A 67 -8.88 5.31 -8.15
CA ASP A 67 -9.54 5.52 -9.45
C ASP A 67 -8.63 6.26 -10.44
N GLU A 68 -7.82 7.20 -9.94
CA GLU A 68 -6.85 7.94 -10.74
C GLU A 68 -5.53 7.16 -10.90
N ASN A 69 -5.20 6.31 -9.92
CA ASN A 69 -3.95 5.57 -9.82
C ASN A 69 -4.23 4.08 -9.57
N PRO A 70 -4.72 3.32 -10.57
CA PRO A 70 -5.08 1.90 -10.40
C PRO A 70 -3.88 1.00 -10.10
N HIS A 71 -2.66 1.49 -10.32
CA HIS A 71 -1.42 0.79 -9.99
C HIS A 71 -0.83 1.21 -8.63
N GLY A 72 -1.57 1.99 -7.86
CA GLY A 72 -1.09 2.61 -6.63
C GLY A 72 -0.18 3.81 -6.90
N ILE A 73 -0.01 4.63 -5.87
CA ILE A 73 0.93 5.74 -5.86
C ILE A 73 2.29 5.22 -5.39
N ARG A 74 3.31 5.41 -6.22
CA ARG A 74 4.70 5.11 -5.85
C ARG A 74 5.23 6.19 -4.92
N ILE A 75 5.69 5.80 -3.74
CA ILE A 75 6.45 6.63 -2.82
C ILE A 75 7.85 6.04 -2.67
N GLU A 76 8.84 6.90 -2.57
CA GLU A 76 10.24 6.51 -2.44
C GLU A 76 10.79 7.02 -1.11
N PHE A 77 11.50 6.16 -0.40
CA PHE A 77 12.15 6.49 0.87
C PHE A 77 13.66 6.34 0.77
N GLU A 78 14.40 7.14 1.53
CA GLU A 78 15.86 7.08 1.60
C GLU A 78 16.35 6.00 2.58
N SER A 79 15.45 5.48 3.42
CA SER A 79 15.75 4.42 4.38
C SER A 79 14.67 3.34 4.48
N LEU A 80 15.07 2.12 4.83
CA LEU A 80 14.15 1.02 5.12
C LEU A 80 13.22 1.37 6.30
N LEU A 81 13.75 2.05 7.32
CA LEU A 81 13.00 2.40 8.53
C LEU A 81 11.84 3.34 8.20
N GLU A 82 12.07 4.37 7.38
CA GLU A 82 11.00 5.27 6.94
C GLU A 82 9.94 4.54 6.12
N ALA A 83 10.36 3.66 5.21
CA ALA A 83 9.44 2.84 4.44
C ALA A 83 8.61 1.92 5.35
N MET A 84 9.21 1.30 6.36
CA MET A 84 8.48 0.44 7.31
C MET A 84 7.52 1.24 8.20
N ASN A 85 7.94 2.40 8.70
CA ASN A 85 7.07 3.28 9.49
C ASN A 85 5.85 3.73 8.67
N LYS A 86 6.04 4.08 7.39
CA LYS A 86 4.93 4.43 6.52
C LYS A 86 4.02 3.25 6.22
N LEU A 87 4.57 2.04 6.08
CA LEU A 87 3.80 0.82 5.85
C LEU A 87 2.86 0.56 7.04
N GLU A 88 3.39 0.65 8.26
CA GLU A 88 2.61 0.51 9.49
C GLU A 88 1.54 1.60 9.61
N GLU A 89 1.84 2.84 9.25
CA GLU A 89 0.86 3.93 9.22
C GLU A 89 -0.29 3.63 8.24
N VAL A 90 0.03 3.21 7.02
CA VAL A 90 -0.98 2.92 5.97
C VAL A 90 -1.86 1.74 6.36
N ILE A 91 -1.29 0.67 6.92
CA ILE A 91 -2.02 -0.52 7.33
C ILE A 91 -2.77 -0.31 8.66
N GLY A 92 -2.19 0.50 9.56
CA GLY A 92 -2.67 0.77 10.92
C GLY A 92 -3.78 1.82 11.02
N ASN A 93 -3.90 2.73 10.03
CA ASN A 93 -4.99 3.72 9.95
C ASN A 93 -6.37 3.10 9.66
N GLY A 94 -6.54 1.79 9.84
CA GLY A 94 -7.85 1.17 9.99
C GLY A 94 -8.58 1.56 11.28
N GLU A 95 -7.89 2.09 12.30
CA GLU A 95 -8.49 2.53 13.56
C GLU A 95 -8.66 4.06 13.60
N GLY A 96 -9.72 4.59 12.97
CA GLY A 96 -9.97 6.02 13.03
C GLY A 96 -11.22 6.49 12.32
N LEU A 97 -12.33 6.52 13.09
CA LEU A 97 -13.61 7.22 12.88
C LEU A 97 -14.54 6.71 11.77
#